data_AF-A0A931QP00-F1
#
_entry.id   AF-A0A931QP00-F1
#
_cell.length_a   1.000
_cell.length_b   1.000
_cell.length_c   1.000
_cell.angle_alpha   90.00
_cell.angle_beta   90.00
_cell.angle_gamma   90.00
#
_symmetry.space_group_name_H-M   'P 1'
#
loop_
_entity.id
_entity.type
_entity.pdbx_description
1 polymer ?
#
loop_
_entity_poly.entity_id
_entity_poly.type
_entity_poly.pdbx_seq_one_letter_code
_entity_poly.pdbx_strand_id
1 'polypeptide(L)'
;MKLFKNYSTIIIIYILVVLVTLYFNLVLDKYPILDLLKYLESKKYYGIIPLTVLFLAGLWLYDRRTKSKIINERVKIFSATIRTIQDILQNSYSSMQLLILDMKDEDVHEEIIFKAEKSIDELKKVIKTLADVDPHAIELKELNRHMSIIKMEE
;
A
#
# COMPACT_ATOMS: atom_id res chain seq x y z
N MET A 1 21.72 -4.09 34.15
CA MET A 1 21.07 -3.60 32.91
C MET A 1 20.08 -2.48 33.26
N LYS A 2 20.56 -1.24 33.44
CA LYS A 2 19.77 -0.04 33.83
C LYS A 2 20.12 1.15 32.92
N LEU A 3 20.15 0.95 31.60
CA LEU A 3 20.64 1.97 30.65
C LEU A 3 19.56 2.87 30.04
N PHE A 4 18.27 2.69 30.37
CA PHE A 4 17.17 3.40 29.68
C PHE A 4 16.17 4.06 30.64
N LYS A 5 16.64 4.99 31.50
CA LYS A 5 15.73 5.86 32.27
C LYS A 5 15.90 7.36 32.04
N ASN A 6 16.94 7.80 31.33
CA ASN A 6 17.16 9.21 31.06
C ASN A 6 16.72 9.54 29.63
N TYR A 7 15.60 10.25 29.53
CA TYR A 7 15.05 10.78 28.28
C TYR A 7 16.11 11.56 27.47
N SER A 8 16.99 12.29 28.15
CA SER A 8 18.11 13.01 27.54
C SER A 8 19.12 12.09 26.85
N THR A 9 19.39 10.90 27.39
CA THR A 9 20.31 9.93 26.77
C THR A 9 19.70 9.33 25.50
N ILE A 10 18.39 9.10 25.48
CA ILE A 10 17.66 8.62 24.30
C ILE A 10 17.68 9.69 23.20
N ILE A 11 17.47 10.96 23.55
CA ILE A 11 17.55 12.08 22.60
C ILE A 11 18.95 12.21 22.01
N ILE A 12 20.00 12.14 22.84
CA ILE A 12 21.39 12.23 22.34
C ILE A 12 21.71 11.09 21.38
N ILE A 13 21.31 9.86 21.70
CA ILE A 13 21.48 8.70 20.81
C ILE A 13 20.70 8.92 19.51
N TYR A 14 19.48 9.42 19.58
CA TYR A 14 18.66 9.71 18.40
C TYR A 14 19.30 10.77 17.50
N ILE A 15 19.76 11.89 18.07
CA ILE A 15 20.45 12.96 17.34
C ILE A 15 21.74 12.43 16.69
N LEU A 16 22.50 11.60 17.41
CA LEU A 16 23.72 10.99 16.89
C LEU A 16 23.40 10.07 15.69
N VAL A 17 22.36 9.26 15.78
CA VAL A 17 21.90 8.39 14.68
C VAL A 17 21.42 9.22 13.49
N VAL A 18 20.68 10.32 13.71
CA VAL A 18 20.23 11.23 12.64
C VAL A 18 21.42 11.89 11.94
N LEU A 19 22.41 12.37 12.69
CA LEU A 19 23.63 12.98 12.13
C LEU A 19 24.46 11.98 11.32
N VAL A 20 24.62 10.75 11.83
CA VAL A 20 25.30 9.68 11.09
C VAL A 20 24.53 9.35 9.81
N THR A 21 23.20 9.26 9.86
CA THR A 21 22.37 8.98 8.69
C THR A 21 22.45 10.09 7.64
N LEU A 22 22.43 11.36 8.05
CA LEU A 22 22.62 12.52 7.17
C LEU A 22 24.01 12.54 6.53
N TYR A 23 25.06 12.26 7.32
CA TYR A 23 26.42 12.16 6.81
C TYR A 23 26.54 11.04 5.77
N PHE A 24 25.96 9.86 6.04
CA PHE A 24 25.95 8.76 5.08
C PHE A 24 25.16 9.10 3.81
N ASN A 25 24.01 9.77 3.90
CA ASN A 25 23.29 10.22 2.70
C ASN A 25 24.14 11.16 1.84
N LEU A 26 24.80 12.16 2.45
CA LEU A 26 25.69 13.08 1.75
C LEU A 26 26.91 12.40 1.14
N VAL A 27 27.49 11.43 1.84
CA VAL A 27 28.66 10.67 1.38
C VAL A 27 28.28 9.69 0.27
N LEU A 28 27.13 9.04 0.36
CA LEU A 28 26.63 8.11 -0.65
C LEU A 28 26.14 8.83 -1.92
N ASP A 29 25.67 10.07 -1.80
CA ASP A 29 25.39 10.94 -2.96
C ASP A 29 26.67 11.37 -3.67
N LYS A 30 27.77 11.60 -2.94
CA LYS A 30 29.06 12.01 -3.52
C LYS A 30 29.91 10.85 -4.03
N TYR A 31 29.80 9.67 -3.42
CA TYR A 31 30.56 8.48 -3.79
C TYR A 31 29.65 7.25 -3.83
N PRO A 32 29.60 6.51 -4.95
CA PRO A 32 28.93 5.23 -5.01
C PRO A 32 29.49 4.28 -3.93
N ILE A 33 28.65 3.38 -3.40
CA ILE A 33 29.01 2.43 -2.32
C ILE A 33 30.32 1.68 -2.61
N LEU A 34 30.55 1.31 -3.87
CA LEU A 34 31.75 0.61 -4.32
C LEU A 34 33.02 1.45 -4.17
N ASP A 35 32.95 2.76 -4.45
CA ASP A 35 34.10 3.66 -4.34
C ASP A 35 34.40 4.01 -2.89
N LEU A 36 33.37 4.09 -2.03
CA LEU A 36 33.54 4.23 -0.58
C LEU A 36 34.27 3.02 0.02
N LEU A 37 33.89 1.81 -0.39
CA LEU A 37 34.53 0.57 0.08
C LEU A 37 35.98 0.49 -0.37
N LYS A 38 36.27 0.80 -1.64
CA LYS A 38 37.64 0.89 -2.17
C LYS A 38 38.46 1.96 -1.44
N TYR A 39 37.86 3.10 -1.12
CA TYR A 39 38.53 4.16 -0.36
C TYR A 39 38.90 3.70 1.06
N LEU A 40 37.96 3.05 1.76
CA LEU A 40 38.19 2.52 3.11
C LEU A 40 39.25 1.42 3.14
N GLU A 41 39.27 0.57 2.11
CA GLU A 41 40.31 -0.45 1.89
C GLU A 41 41.68 0.19 1.63
N SER A 42 41.75 1.21 0.75
CA SER A 42 42.99 1.92 0.42
C SER A 42 43.63 2.61 1.63
N LYS A 43 42.81 3.04 2.59
CA LYS A 43 43.24 3.68 3.84
C LYS A 43 43.49 2.69 4.98
N LYS A 44 43.38 1.38 4.72
CA LYS A 44 43.57 0.28 5.69
C LYS A 44 42.61 0.33 6.89
N TYR A 45 41.41 0.90 6.73
CA TYR A 45 40.38 0.94 7.78
C TYR A 45 39.56 -0.36 7.84
N TYR A 46 40.23 -1.51 7.93
CA TYR A 46 39.61 -2.83 7.85
C TYR A 46 38.56 -3.09 8.94
N GLY A 47 38.69 -2.46 10.12
CA GLY A 47 37.70 -2.57 11.19
C GLY A 47 36.37 -1.84 10.91
N ILE A 48 36.37 -0.83 10.03
CA ILE A 48 35.19 0.00 9.73
C ILE A 48 34.34 -0.65 8.62
N ILE A 49 34.97 -1.39 7.70
CA ILE A 49 34.31 -2.08 6.57
C ILE A 49 33.18 -3.02 7.01
N PRO A 50 33.34 -3.96 7.97
CA PRO A 50 32.23 -4.82 8.39
C PRO A 50 31.10 -4.04 9.07
N LEU A 51 31.43 -2.94 9.76
CA LEU A 51 30.44 -2.07 10.41
C LEU A 51 29.56 -1.35 9.38
N THR A 52 30.17 -0.82 8.30
CA THR A 52 29.44 -0.15 7.23
C THR A 52 28.57 -1.11 6.43
N VAL A 53 29.06 -2.33 6.15
CA VAL A 53 28.27 -3.37 5.47
C VAL A 53 27.06 -3.80 6.30
N LEU A 54 27.25 -4.05 7.61
CA LEU A 54 26.13 -4.39 8.50
C LEU A 54 25.10 -3.26 8.60
N PHE A 55 25.56 -2.01 8.65
CA PHE A 55 24.68 -0.84 8.67
C PHE A 55 23.85 -0.73 7.39
N LEU A 56 24.47 -0.89 6.21
CA LEU A 56 23.77 -0.88 4.92
C LEU A 56 22.78 -2.04 4.79
N ALA A 57 23.15 -3.24 5.23
CA ALA A 57 22.25 -4.39 5.28
C ALA A 57 21.05 -4.12 6.20
N GLY A 58 21.28 -3.46 7.34
CA GLY A 58 20.23 -3.04 8.27
C GLY A 58 19.26 -2.03 7.64
N LEU A 59 19.78 -1.00 6.96
CA LEU A 59 18.95 -0.03 6.23
C LEU A 59 18.14 -0.70 5.12
N TRP A 60 18.74 -1.62 4.37
CA TRP A 60 18.04 -2.36 3.31
C TRP A 60 16.92 -3.24 3.86
N LEU A 61 17.17 -3.97 4.96
CA LEU A 61 16.14 -4.76 5.63
C LEU A 61 15.03 -3.88 6.22
N TYR A 62 15.37 -2.72 6.77
CA TYR A 62 14.41 -1.75 7.29
C TYR A 62 13.53 -1.17 6.18
N ASP A 63 14.11 -0.74 5.05
CA ASP A 63 13.37 -0.24 3.89
C ASP A 63 12.45 -1.32 3.33
N ARG A 64 12.94 -2.55 3.18
CA ARG A 64 12.13 -3.69 2.71
C ARG A 64 10.96 -3.99 3.64
N ARG A 65 11.16 -3.98 4.96
CA ARG A 65 10.09 -4.18 5.95
C ARG A 65 9.07 -3.05 5.91
N THR A 66 9.54 -1.81 5.84
CA THR A 66 8.66 -0.62 5.85
C THR A 66 7.81 -0.59 4.58
N LYS A 67 8.40 -0.83 3.41
CA LYS A 67 7.68 -0.98 2.14
C LYS A 67 6.64 -2.10 2.22
N SER A 68 7.03 -3.29 2.68
CA SER A 68 6.09 -4.41 2.80
C SER A 68 4.92 -4.11 3.75
N LYS A 69 5.15 -3.38 4.84
CA LYS A 69 4.09 -2.98 5.77
C LYS A 69 3.11 -1.99 5.12
N ILE A 70 3.62 -0.94 4.47
CA ILE A 70 2.79 0.05 3.77
C ILE A 70 1.96 -0.62 2.67
N ILE A 71 2.56 -1.55 1.95
CA ILE A 71 1.90 -2.35 0.91
C ILE A 71 0.73 -3.15 1.51
N ASN A 72 0.97 -3.90 2.59
CA ASN A 72 -0.06 -4.71 3.23
C ASN A 72 -1.20 -3.85 3.80
N GLU A 73 -0.89 -2.68 4.36
CA GLU A 73 -1.91 -1.74 4.83
C GLU A 73 -2.77 -1.21 3.66
N ARG A 74 -2.16 -0.84 2.54
CA ARG A 74 -2.89 -0.40 1.34
C ARG A 74 -3.79 -1.51 0.78
N VAL A 75 -3.26 -2.74 0.68
CA VAL A 75 -4.04 -3.90 0.22
C VAL A 75 -5.21 -4.19 1.18
N LYS A 76 -4.99 -4.06 2.49
CA LYS A 76 -6.06 -4.22 3.49
C LYS A 76 -7.17 -3.18 3.33
N ILE A 77 -6.82 -1.91 3.12
CA ILE A 77 -7.80 -0.84 2.87
C ILE A 77 -8.56 -1.11 1.58
N PHE A 78 -7.85 -1.43 0.49
CA PHE A 78 -8.48 -1.75 -0.80
C PHE A 78 -9.43 -2.95 -0.69
N SER A 79 -9.01 -4.02 -0.02
CA SER A 79 -9.86 -5.19 0.25
C SER A 79 -11.12 -4.82 1.04
N ALA A 80 -10.99 -3.96 2.05
CA ALA A 80 -12.13 -3.47 2.82
C ALA A 80 -13.08 -2.65 1.94
N THR A 81 -12.56 -1.75 1.09
CA THR A 81 -13.36 -0.96 0.14
C THR A 81 -14.12 -1.84 -0.85
N ILE A 82 -13.46 -2.85 -1.43
CA ILE A 82 -14.12 -3.79 -2.35
C ILE A 82 -15.27 -4.52 -1.65
N ARG A 83 -15.08 -4.98 -0.41
CA ARG A 83 -16.16 -5.59 0.38
C ARG A 83 -17.31 -4.63 0.63
N THR A 84 -17.03 -3.38 1.04
CA THR A 84 -18.08 -2.38 1.23
C THR A 84 -18.87 -2.12 -0.06
N ILE A 85 -18.18 -2.03 -1.21
CA ILE A 85 -18.85 -1.86 -2.51
C ILE A 85 -19.71 -3.09 -2.83
N GLN A 86 -19.19 -4.31 -2.59
CA GLN A 86 -19.96 -5.54 -2.77
C GLN A 86 -21.22 -5.56 -1.90
N ASP A 87 -21.12 -5.20 -0.63
CA ASP A 87 -22.26 -5.15 0.30
C ASP A 87 -23.32 -4.13 -0.17
N ILE A 88 -22.88 -2.94 -0.58
CA ILE A 88 -23.78 -1.90 -1.12
C ILE A 88 -24.47 -2.40 -2.39
N LEU A 89 -23.74 -3.02 -3.31
CA LEU A 89 -24.30 -3.53 -4.56
C LEU A 89 -25.25 -4.70 -4.32
N GLN A 90 -24.95 -5.60 -3.38
CA GLN A 90 -25.84 -6.70 -3.01
C GLN A 90 -27.14 -6.19 -2.38
N ASN A 91 -27.05 -5.17 -1.51
CA ASN A 91 -28.22 -4.51 -0.96
C ASN A 91 -29.04 -3.82 -2.06
N SER A 92 -28.38 -3.07 -2.95
CA SER A 92 -29.05 -2.42 -4.09
C SER A 92 -29.72 -3.43 -5.01
N TYR A 93 -29.07 -4.56 -5.27
CA TYR A 93 -29.63 -5.66 -6.06
C TYR A 93 -30.90 -6.20 -5.42
N SER A 94 -30.87 -6.47 -4.12
CA SER A 94 -32.02 -6.99 -3.36
C SER A 94 -33.18 -6.00 -3.33
N SER A 95 -32.90 -4.71 -3.07
CA SER A 95 -33.90 -3.65 -3.11
C SER A 95 -34.54 -3.51 -4.50
N MET A 96 -33.75 -3.63 -5.55
CA MET A 96 -34.26 -3.53 -6.92
C MET A 96 -35.10 -4.76 -7.31
N GLN A 97 -34.77 -5.95 -6.80
CA GLN A 97 -35.63 -7.13 -6.97
C GLN A 97 -37.01 -6.95 -6.34
N LEU A 98 -37.05 -6.41 -5.11
CA LEU A 98 -38.30 -6.10 -4.43
C LEU A 98 -39.10 -5.05 -5.21
N LEU A 99 -38.45 -3.98 -5.68
CA LEU A 99 -39.11 -2.98 -6.50
C LEU A 99 -39.72 -3.58 -7.78
N ILE A 100 -39.03 -4.52 -8.43
CA ILE A 100 -39.58 -5.20 -9.62
C ILE A 100 -40.80 -6.05 -9.27
N LEU A 101 -40.79 -6.71 -8.12
CA LEU A 101 -41.96 -7.45 -7.64
C LEU A 101 -43.14 -6.50 -7.40
N ASP A 102 -42.91 -5.40 -6.70
CA ASP A 102 -43.94 -4.39 -6.43
C ASP A 102 -44.50 -3.79 -7.75
N MET A 103 -43.63 -3.50 -8.73
CA MET A 103 -44.05 -3.02 -10.05
C MET A 103 -44.89 -4.04 -10.83
N LYS A 104 -44.60 -5.35 -10.68
CA LYS A 104 -45.40 -6.42 -11.28
C LYS A 104 -46.76 -6.55 -10.61
N ASP A 105 -46.82 -6.38 -9.28
CA ASP A 105 -48.05 -6.43 -8.51
C ASP A 105 -48.96 -5.22 -8.77
N GLU A 106 -48.38 -4.04 -9.04
CA GLU A 106 -49.11 -2.81 -9.39
C GLU A 106 -49.46 -2.68 -10.89
N ASP A 107 -49.21 -3.71 -11.71
CA ASP A 107 -49.47 -3.74 -13.16
C ASP A 107 -48.82 -2.55 -13.92
N VAL A 108 -47.60 -2.20 -13.52
CA VAL A 108 -46.80 -1.16 -14.19
C VAL A 108 -46.44 -1.61 -15.61
N HIS A 109 -46.34 -0.65 -16.54
CA HIS A 109 -45.97 -0.92 -17.93
C HIS A 109 -44.77 -1.86 -18.07
N GLU A 110 -44.95 -2.94 -18.84
CA GLU A 110 -43.99 -4.02 -19.03
C GLU A 110 -42.62 -3.54 -19.55
N GLU A 111 -42.57 -2.44 -20.32
CA GLU A 111 -41.31 -1.84 -20.78
C GLU A 111 -40.46 -1.31 -19.62
N ILE A 112 -41.08 -0.77 -18.57
CA ILE A 112 -40.39 -0.25 -17.38
C ILE A 112 -39.83 -1.43 -16.56
N ILE A 113 -40.64 -2.47 -16.38
CA ILE A 113 -40.25 -3.70 -15.70
C ILE A 113 -39.04 -4.35 -16.42
N PHE A 114 -39.10 -4.46 -17.75
CA PHE A 114 -38.00 -5.00 -18.55
C PHE A 114 -36.70 -4.19 -18.41
N LYS A 115 -36.78 -2.85 -18.40
CA LYS A 115 -35.61 -1.98 -18.15
C LYS A 115 -35.01 -2.19 -16.76
N ALA A 116 -35.85 -2.39 -15.75
CA ALA A 116 -35.41 -2.67 -14.39
C ALA A 116 -34.74 -4.06 -14.28
N GLU A 117 -35.31 -5.10 -14.91
CA GLU A 117 -34.72 -6.44 -14.96
C GLU A 117 -33.35 -6.43 -15.65
N LYS A 118 -33.21 -5.67 -16.75
CA LYS A 118 -31.92 -5.48 -17.40
C LYS A 118 -30.88 -4.84 -16.47
N SER A 119 -31.30 -3.84 -15.68
CA SER A 119 -30.44 -3.18 -14.71
C SER A 119 -29.98 -4.15 -13.60
N ILE A 120 -30.84 -5.10 -13.19
CA ILE A 120 -30.52 -6.15 -12.22
C ILE A 120 -29.44 -7.09 -12.77
N ASP A 121 -29.55 -7.48 -14.04
CA ASP A 121 -28.58 -8.35 -14.69
C ASP A 121 -27.21 -7.68 -14.83
N GLU A 122 -27.18 -6.38 -15.10
CA GLU A 122 -25.95 -5.59 -15.11
C GLU A 122 -25.31 -5.53 -13.72
N LEU A 123 -26.11 -5.25 -12.68
CA LEU A 123 -25.66 -5.27 -11.28
C LEU A 123 -25.07 -6.64 -10.89
N LYS A 124 -25.72 -7.74 -11.28
CA LYS A 124 -25.25 -9.10 -11.02
C LYS A 124 -23.89 -9.37 -11.65
N LYS A 125 -23.65 -8.89 -12.87
CA LYS A 125 -22.34 -9.00 -13.55
C LYS A 125 -21.27 -8.23 -12.78
N VAL A 126 -21.57 -7.00 -12.34
CA VAL A 126 -20.62 -6.19 -11.57
C VAL A 126 -20.27 -6.83 -10.22
N ILE A 127 -21.26 -7.36 -9.49
CA ILE A 127 -21.04 -8.09 -8.24
C ILE A 127 -20.11 -9.28 -8.46
N LYS A 128 -20.33 -10.06 -9.53
CA LYS A 128 -19.48 -11.20 -9.88
C LYS A 128 -18.05 -10.77 -10.18
N THR A 129 -17.87 -9.75 -11.02
CA THR A 129 -16.53 -9.23 -11.33
C THR A 129 -15.79 -8.77 -10.08
N LEU A 130 -16.47 -8.08 -9.15
CA LEU A 130 -15.87 -7.65 -7.89
C LEU A 130 -15.50 -8.82 -6.98
N ALA A 131 -16.30 -9.91 -6.97
CA ALA A 131 -16.00 -11.12 -6.20
C ALA A 131 -14.72 -11.83 -6.66
N ASP A 132 -14.43 -11.73 -7.95
CA ASP A 132 -13.24 -12.33 -8.57
C ASP A 132 -11.97 -11.45 -8.42
N VAL A 133 -12.07 -10.24 -7.86
CA VAL A 133 -10.91 -9.38 -7.60
C VAL A 133 -10.13 -9.92 -6.40
N ASP A 134 -8.93 -10.42 -6.63
CA ASP A 134 -7.96 -10.73 -5.57
C ASP A 134 -7.07 -9.49 -5.27
N PRO A 135 -7.22 -8.84 -4.10
CA PRO A 135 -6.41 -7.69 -3.69
C PRO A 135 -4.91 -7.98 -3.61
N HIS A 136 -4.53 -9.26 -3.44
CA HIS A 136 -3.14 -9.69 -3.32
C HIS A 136 -2.50 -10.06 -4.66
N ALA A 137 -3.30 -10.37 -5.68
CA ALA A 137 -2.84 -10.67 -7.03
C ALA A 137 -2.62 -9.42 -7.89
N ILE A 138 -3.17 -8.27 -7.48
CA ILE A 138 -2.89 -6.98 -8.14
C ILE A 138 -1.43 -6.64 -7.86
N GLU A 139 -0.57 -6.86 -8.87
CA GLU A 139 0.82 -6.46 -8.78
C GLU A 139 0.87 -4.96 -8.43
N LEU A 140 1.58 -4.63 -7.34
CA LEU A 140 1.77 -3.28 -6.83
C LEU A 140 2.22 -2.24 -7.86
N LYS A 141 2.79 -2.70 -8.97
CA LYS A 141 3.15 -1.86 -10.12
C LYS A 141 1.91 -1.27 -10.80
N GLU A 142 0.82 -2.03 -10.93
CA GLU A 142 -0.44 -1.55 -11.49
C GLU A 142 -1.23 -0.66 -10.54
N LEU A 143 -1.22 -0.96 -9.23
CA LEU A 143 -1.93 -0.15 -8.24
C LEU A 143 -1.30 1.24 -8.08
N ASN A 144 0.03 1.34 -8.07
CA ASN A 144 0.71 2.64 -8.05
C ASN A 144 0.52 3.44 -9.35
N ARG A 145 0.46 2.77 -10.51
CA ARG A 145 0.24 3.43 -11.80
C ARG A 145 -1.16 4.03 -11.90
N HIS A 146 -2.18 3.36 -11.37
CA HIS A 146 -3.54 3.89 -11.34
C HIS A 146 -3.75 4.97 -10.26
N MET A 147 -3.13 4.83 -9.08
CA MET A 147 -3.21 5.89 -8.05
C MET A 147 -2.38 7.14 -8.38
N SER A 148 -1.34 7.05 -9.21
CA SER A 148 -0.59 8.23 -9.65
C SER A 148 -1.36 9.09 -10.65
N ILE A 149 -2.28 8.50 -11.43
CA ILE A 149 -3.13 9.24 -12.37
C ILE A 149 -4.08 10.18 -11.60
N ILE A 150 -4.61 9.73 -10.46
CA ILE A 150 -5.52 10.52 -9.62
C ILE A 150 -4.82 11.73 -8.97
N LYS A 151 -3.49 11.68 -8.77
CA LYS A 151 -2.72 12.79 -8.19
C LYS A 151 -2.21 13.82 -9.20
N MET A 152 -2.40 13.60 -10.50
CA MET A 152 -1.98 14.54 -11.55
C MET A 152 -3.14 15.41 -12.06
N GLU A 153 -4.35 15.21 -11.56
CA GLU A 153 -5.56 15.99 -11.91
C GLU A 153 -6.00 16.99 -10.82
N GLU A 154 -5.22 17.13 -9.73
CA GLU A 154 -5.32 18.26 -8.77
C GLU A 154 -4.23 19.30 -9.05
#